data_AF-A0A1I5DU50-F1
#
_entry.id   AF-A0A1I5DU50-F1
#
_cell.length_a   1.000
_cell.length_b   1.000
_cell.length_c   1.000
_cell.angle_alpha   90.00
_cell.angle_beta   90.00
_cell.angle_gamma   90.00
#
_symmetry.space_group_name_H-M   'P 1'
#
loop_
_entity.id
_entity.type
_entity.pdbx_description
1 polymer ?
#
loop_
_entity_poly.entity_id
_entity_poly.type
_entity_poly.pdbx_seq_one_letter_code
_entity_poly.pdbx_strand_id
1 'polypeptide(L)'
;MSASLNITAATVDPALLDLPWDLPLEDWPNDTIASLPKGISRHLVRFANLSGYVVAVKETTTEMARGEYDMLRTLQRLDIPCVEPVAVITGRSDASNDPLPSALVTRHLKFSLPYRALFSQQLRPDTAGRLVDALAVLLVRLHIAGFFWGDVSLSNTLFRRDAGAFAAYLVDAETGKLYSGGLSNGQRENDLEIARVNIAGELMDLEAGGRVDDDLDPIKLSDGIVAAYRSLWTELTGSEIFSSSERWRINERVDRLNALGFDIEELAIKTDETGSRVKIQPKVVDAGHHQRRLLRLTGLDTGENQARRLLNDLDSYGATFGKSNMDEEMMAHEWLIRVFEPVVKSIPRDLKGKLEPAEVFHQLLEHRWFLSQKEGRDIPLSEALTKYINDILRHRRDEATVIAPPTGSVTVPIDVVEAADEVNWRDRV
;
A
#
# COMPACT_ATOMS: atom_id res chain seq x y z
N MET A 1 -6.07 9.53 -47.17
CA MET A 1 -6.80 10.31 -46.16
C MET A 1 -5.90 10.39 -44.95
N SER A 2 -5.51 11.58 -44.48
CA SER A 2 -4.71 11.69 -43.25
C SER A 2 -5.57 11.19 -42.09
N ALA A 3 -5.05 10.26 -41.28
CA ALA A 3 -5.73 9.88 -40.05
C ALA A 3 -5.73 11.10 -39.13
N SER A 4 -6.90 11.52 -38.63
CA SER A 4 -6.97 12.58 -37.64
C SER A 4 -6.56 12.02 -36.27
N LEU A 5 -5.67 12.71 -35.56
CA LEU A 5 -5.32 12.38 -34.19
C LEU A 5 -6.59 12.37 -33.32
N ASN A 6 -6.85 11.25 -32.65
CA ASN A 6 -8.00 11.09 -31.75
C ASN A 6 -7.52 10.78 -30.34
N ILE A 7 -7.98 11.60 -29.39
CA ILE A 7 -7.66 11.48 -27.96
C ILE A 7 -8.94 11.09 -27.21
N THR A 8 -8.92 9.92 -26.59
CA THR A 8 -9.99 9.46 -25.70
C THR A 8 -9.48 9.53 -24.27
N ALA A 9 -10.00 10.44 -23.45
CA ALA A 9 -9.50 10.67 -22.08
C ALA A 9 -10.63 10.69 -21.04
N ALA A 10 -10.31 10.29 -19.81
CA ALA A 10 -11.24 10.37 -18.67
C ALA A 10 -11.35 11.81 -18.15
N THR A 11 -10.26 12.56 -18.26
CA THR A 11 -10.14 13.97 -17.87
C THR A 11 -9.51 14.72 -19.03
N VAL A 12 -10.12 15.83 -19.45
CA VAL A 12 -9.59 16.64 -20.54
C VAL A 12 -8.45 17.50 -19.99
N ASP A 13 -7.22 17.03 -20.18
CA ASP A 13 -6.01 17.81 -19.91
C ASP A 13 -5.48 18.36 -21.25
N PRO A 14 -5.61 19.67 -21.51
CA PRO A 14 -5.19 20.27 -22.79
C PRO A 14 -3.71 20.06 -23.09
N ALA A 15 -2.87 19.92 -22.06
CA ALA A 15 -1.43 19.70 -22.22
C ALA A 15 -1.11 18.37 -22.94
N LEU A 16 -2.09 17.46 -23.07
CA LEU A 16 -1.92 16.27 -23.90
C LEU A 16 -1.68 16.64 -25.36
N LEU A 17 -2.22 17.77 -25.84
CA LEU A 17 -2.02 18.23 -27.22
C LEU A 17 -0.62 18.78 -27.46
N ASP A 18 0.11 19.14 -26.41
CA ASP A 18 1.45 19.71 -26.49
C ASP A 18 2.55 18.63 -26.62
N LEU A 19 2.18 17.35 -26.48
CA LEU A 19 3.12 16.23 -26.63
C LEU A 19 3.37 15.90 -28.11
N PRO A 20 4.60 15.47 -28.49
CA PRO A 20 5.01 15.24 -29.88
C PRO A 20 4.46 13.91 -30.43
N TRP A 21 3.14 13.86 -30.65
CA TRP A 21 2.46 12.66 -31.12
C TRP A 21 2.81 12.24 -32.55
N ASP A 22 3.42 13.15 -33.31
CA ASP A 22 3.97 12.97 -34.65
C ASP A 22 5.35 12.28 -34.66
N LEU A 23 5.95 12.05 -33.49
CA LEU A 23 7.19 11.28 -33.36
C LEU A 23 6.93 9.91 -32.73
N PRO A 24 7.65 8.84 -33.15
CA PRO A 24 7.76 7.61 -32.37
C PRO A 24 8.23 7.91 -30.95
N LEU A 25 7.77 7.14 -29.95
CA LEU A 25 8.19 7.37 -28.55
C LEU A 25 9.72 7.29 -28.36
N GLU A 26 10.43 6.56 -29.22
CA GLU A 26 11.88 6.44 -29.10
C GLU A 26 12.61 7.75 -29.36
N ASP A 27 12.06 8.57 -30.24
CA ASP A 27 12.61 9.82 -30.75
C ASP A 27 12.07 11.07 -30.03
N TRP A 28 11.28 10.89 -28.97
CA TRP A 28 10.78 12.00 -28.16
C TRP A 28 11.95 12.82 -27.57
N PRO A 29 11.89 14.16 -27.63
CA PRO A 29 12.98 15.01 -27.20
C PRO A 29 13.12 15.02 -25.66
N ASN A 30 14.36 15.21 -25.19
CA ASN A 30 14.72 15.11 -23.78
C ASN A 30 14.03 16.15 -22.88
N ASP A 31 13.62 17.28 -23.43
CA ASP A 31 12.89 18.34 -22.73
C ASP A 31 11.43 17.94 -22.41
N THR A 32 10.86 17.03 -23.20
CA THR A 32 9.52 16.46 -22.99
C THR A 32 9.56 15.28 -22.03
N ILE A 33 10.70 14.58 -21.95
CA ILE A 33 10.86 13.36 -21.16
C ILE A 33 11.23 13.67 -19.70
N ALA A 34 10.46 13.11 -18.76
CA ALA A 34 10.84 13.07 -17.36
C ALA A 34 11.90 11.98 -17.12
N SER A 35 13.00 12.35 -16.47
CA SER A 35 14.07 11.42 -16.10
C SER A 35 13.69 10.62 -14.86
N LEU A 36 13.15 9.42 -15.05
CA LEU A 36 12.82 8.46 -13.99
C LEU A 36 13.64 7.16 -14.14
N PRO A 37 13.92 6.44 -13.04
CA PRO A 37 14.54 5.12 -13.10
C PRO A 37 13.72 4.19 -14.00
N LYS A 38 14.30 3.71 -15.09
CA LYS A 38 13.60 2.85 -16.06
C LYS A 38 13.57 1.41 -15.55
N GLY A 39 12.37 0.81 -15.52
CA GLY A 39 12.21 -0.65 -15.44
C GLY A 39 12.46 -1.32 -16.79
N ILE A 40 12.61 -2.64 -16.81
CA ILE A 40 12.53 -3.40 -18.06
C ILE A 40 11.04 -3.52 -18.39
N SER A 41 10.64 -3.03 -19.55
CA SER A 41 9.31 -3.20 -20.10
C SER A 41 9.42 -3.87 -21.45
N ARG A 42 8.51 -4.79 -21.75
CA ARG A 42 8.42 -5.41 -23.10
C ARG A 42 8.06 -4.38 -24.16
N HIS A 43 7.35 -3.33 -23.75
CA HIS A 43 6.95 -2.20 -24.58
C HIS A 43 7.83 -0.98 -24.31
N LEU A 44 8.05 -0.16 -25.33
CA LEU A 44 8.72 1.11 -25.17
C LEU A 44 7.84 2.05 -24.33
N VAL A 45 8.35 2.45 -23.16
CA VAL A 45 7.67 3.40 -22.26
C VAL A 45 8.48 4.69 -22.17
N ARG A 46 7.78 5.83 -22.24
CA ARG A 46 8.32 7.15 -21.99
C ARG A 46 7.57 7.84 -20.87
N PHE A 47 8.30 8.53 -20.00
CA PHE A 47 7.70 9.36 -18.98
C PHE A 47 7.71 10.81 -19.47
N ALA A 48 6.61 11.53 -19.34
CA ALA A 48 6.51 12.93 -19.76
C ALA A 48 5.87 13.78 -18.66
N ASN A 49 6.25 15.05 -18.59
CA ASN A 49 5.60 16.01 -17.71
C ASN A 49 4.30 16.50 -18.36
N LEU A 50 3.21 16.46 -17.62
CA LEU A 50 1.88 16.88 -18.06
C LEU A 50 1.23 17.67 -16.92
N SER A 51 0.98 18.97 -17.13
CA SER A 51 0.24 19.84 -16.18
C SER A 51 0.63 19.69 -14.70
N GLY A 52 1.93 19.58 -14.40
CA GLY A 52 2.47 19.48 -13.03
C GLY A 52 2.50 18.07 -12.42
N TYR A 53 2.16 17.03 -13.19
CA TYR A 53 2.37 15.64 -12.83
C TYR A 53 3.12 14.89 -13.94
N VAL A 54 3.55 13.65 -13.66
CA VAL A 54 4.24 12.81 -14.64
C VAL A 54 3.26 11.75 -15.17
N VAL A 55 3.30 11.51 -16.47
CA VAL A 55 2.58 10.42 -17.13
C VAL A 55 3.56 9.41 -17.71
N ALA A 56 3.15 8.15 -17.78
CA ALA A 56 3.80 7.11 -18.54
C ALA A 56 3.03 6.88 -19.84
N VAL A 57 3.75 6.83 -20.96
CA VAL A 57 3.20 6.63 -22.30
C VAL A 57 3.76 5.32 -22.85
N LYS A 58 2.86 4.39 -23.19
CA LYS A 58 3.18 3.06 -23.76
C LYS A 58 2.65 3.00 -25.20
N GLU A 59 3.50 2.68 -26.16
CA GLU A 59 3.09 2.40 -27.54
C GLU A 59 2.59 0.96 -27.70
N THR A 60 1.44 0.79 -28.36
CA THR A 60 0.83 -0.50 -28.65
C THR A 60 -0.19 -0.40 -29.78
N THR A 61 -0.90 -1.48 -30.07
CA THR A 61 -1.99 -1.47 -31.06
C THR A 61 -3.22 -0.72 -30.54
N THR A 62 -4.08 -0.26 -31.45
CA THR A 62 -5.30 0.47 -31.07
C THR A 62 -6.23 -0.37 -30.21
N GLU A 63 -6.37 -1.65 -30.55
CA GLU A 63 -7.21 -2.61 -29.85
C GLU A 63 -6.70 -2.85 -28.42
N MET A 64 -5.39 -3.03 -28.27
CA MET A 64 -4.76 -3.26 -26.96
C MET A 64 -4.82 -2.01 -26.08
N ALA A 65 -4.51 -0.83 -26.62
CA ALA A 65 -4.56 0.42 -25.85
C ALA A 65 -5.98 0.71 -25.31
N ARG A 66 -7.02 0.48 -26.13
CA ARG A 66 -8.42 0.65 -25.70
C ARG A 66 -8.81 -0.41 -24.67
N GLY A 67 -8.48 -1.68 -24.92
CA GLY A 67 -8.80 -2.77 -24.02
C GLY A 67 -8.18 -2.59 -22.63
N GLU A 68 -6.89 -2.23 -22.59
CA GLU A 68 -6.18 -1.98 -21.32
C GLU A 68 -6.70 -0.73 -20.61
N TYR A 69 -6.97 0.36 -21.33
CA TYR A 69 -7.58 1.57 -20.77
C TYR A 69 -8.93 1.26 -20.09
N ASP A 70 -9.81 0.54 -20.79
CA ASP A 70 -11.13 0.17 -20.26
C ASP A 70 -11.01 -0.81 -19.07
N MET A 71 -10.03 -1.71 -19.11
CA MET A 71 -9.73 -2.63 -18.01
C MET A 71 -9.25 -1.88 -16.77
N LEU A 72 -8.25 -1.02 -16.89
CA LEU A 72 -7.73 -0.21 -15.77
C LEU A 72 -8.83 0.65 -15.14
N ARG A 73 -9.69 1.28 -15.96
CA ARG A 73 -10.86 2.01 -15.44
C ARG A 73 -11.84 1.13 -14.68
N THR A 74 -12.02 -0.11 -15.13
CA THR A 74 -12.89 -1.08 -14.45
C THR A 74 -12.28 -1.49 -13.11
N LEU A 75 -10.98 -1.78 -13.07
CA LEU A 75 -10.25 -2.11 -11.85
C LEU A 75 -10.27 -0.96 -10.83
N GLN A 76 -10.13 0.29 -11.28
CA GLN A 76 -10.27 1.46 -10.41
C GLN A 76 -11.67 1.57 -9.77
N ARG A 77 -12.74 1.29 -10.53
CA ARG A 77 -14.11 1.27 -9.98
C ARG A 77 -14.33 0.16 -8.96
N LEU A 78 -13.48 -0.87 -8.99
CA LEU A 78 -13.48 -1.99 -8.04
C LEU A 78 -12.48 -1.77 -6.88
N ASP A 79 -11.94 -0.56 -6.74
CA ASP A 79 -10.94 -0.19 -5.74
C ASP A 79 -9.69 -1.11 -5.76
N ILE A 80 -9.31 -1.58 -6.95
CA ILE A 80 -8.09 -2.36 -7.14
C ILE A 80 -6.88 -1.42 -7.27
N PRO A 81 -5.77 -1.67 -6.55
CA PRO A 81 -4.56 -0.86 -6.67
C PRO A 81 -3.93 -1.05 -8.04
N CYS A 82 -4.15 -0.09 -8.93
CA CYS A 82 -3.59 -0.06 -10.26
C CYS A 82 -3.22 1.38 -10.67
N VAL A 83 -2.41 1.51 -11.72
CA VAL A 83 -2.10 2.82 -12.31
C VAL A 83 -3.34 3.47 -12.90
N GLU A 84 -3.42 4.79 -12.81
CA GLU A 84 -4.58 5.53 -13.30
C GLU A 84 -4.50 5.76 -14.81
N PRO A 85 -5.46 5.27 -15.61
CA PRO A 85 -5.51 5.52 -17.03
C PRO A 85 -5.96 6.96 -17.31
N VAL A 86 -5.16 7.70 -18.07
CA VAL A 86 -5.41 9.11 -18.42
C VAL A 86 -6.08 9.21 -19.78
N ALA A 87 -5.45 8.62 -20.81
CA ALA A 87 -5.91 8.72 -22.19
C ALA A 87 -5.46 7.56 -23.08
N VAL A 88 -6.17 7.39 -24.19
CA VAL A 88 -5.75 6.59 -25.35
C VAL A 88 -5.62 7.51 -26.55
N ILE A 89 -4.46 7.45 -27.21
CA ILE A 89 -4.12 8.25 -28.38
C ILE A 89 -4.10 7.32 -29.60
N THR A 90 -4.91 7.65 -30.60
CA THR A 90 -5.05 6.84 -31.82
C THR A 90 -4.96 7.72 -33.06
N GLY A 91 -4.65 7.11 -34.21
CA GLY A 91 -4.52 7.85 -35.48
C GLY A 91 -3.32 8.79 -35.50
N ARG A 92 -2.24 8.42 -34.79
CA ARG A 92 -0.95 9.11 -34.88
C ARG A 92 -0.33 8.88 -36.26
N SER A 93 0.33 9.89 -36.78
CA SER A 93 1.08 9.81 -38.04
C SER A 93 2.30 10.72 -37.96
N ASP A 94 3.38 10.31 -38.60
CA ASP A 94 4.59 11.13 -38.68
C ASP A 94 4.48 12.28 -39.69
N ALA A 95 5.57 13.04 -39.85
CA ALA A 95 5.65 14.15 -40.80
C ALA A 95 5.48 13.72 -42.28
N SER A 96 5.73 12.45 -42.60
CA SER A 96 5.51 11.85 -43.92
C SER A 96 4.08 11.31 -44.09
N ASN A 97 3.24 11.43 -43.05
CA ASN A 97 1.90 10.87 -42.95
C ASN A 97 1.90 9.32 -42.92
N ASP A 98 3.00 8.71 -42.49
CA ASP A 98 3.07 7.29 -42.21
C ASP A 98 2.45 6.98 -40.83
N PRO A 99 1.63 5.91 -40.71
CA PRO A 99 0.95 5.61 -39.44
C PRO A 99 1.92 5.23 -38.32
N LEU A 100 1.73 5.84 -37.14
CA LEU A 100 2.44 5.48 -35.92
C LEU A 100 1.55 4.61 -35.01
N PRO A 101 2.14 3.79 -34.12
CA PRO A 101 1.38 3.00 -33.15
C PRO A 101 0.49 3.89 -32.27
N SER A 102 -0.63 3.35 -31.82
CA SER A 102 -1.46 4.00 -30.80
C SER A 102 -0.72 4.03 -29.46
N ALA A 103 -1.14 4.91 -28.55
CA ALA A 103 -0.50 5.03 -27.25
C ALA A 103 -1.52 4.99 -26.11
N LEU A 104 -1.17 4.29 -25.03
CA LEU A 104 -1.85 4.37 -23.74
C LEU A 104 -1.08 5.33 -22.84
N VAL A 105 -1.80 6.27 -22.22
CA VAL A 105 -1.26 7.23 -21.26
C VAL A 105 -1.81 6.87 -19.88
N THR A 106 -0.92 6.60 -18.93
CA THR A 106 -1.27 6.38 -17.52
C THR A 106 -0.55 7.40 -16.63
N ARG A 107 -1.13 7.71 -15.47
CA ARG A 107 -0.48 8.58 -14.49
C ARG A 107 0.65 7.82 -13.83
N HIS A 108 1.82 8.44 -13.73
CA HIS A 108 2.91 7.89 -12.94
C HIS A 108 2.55 7.92 -11.45
N LEU A 109 2.68 6.77 -10.78
CA LEU A 109 2.42 6.66 -9.35
C LEU A 109 3.54 7.34 -8.56
N LYS A 110 3.23 8.46 -7.90
CA LYS A 110 4.19 9.20 -7.07
C LYS A 110 4.74 8.33 -5.95
N PHE A 111 6.04 8.50 -5.66
CA PHE A 111 6.77 7.73 -4.64
C PHE A 111 6.78 6.21 -4.86
N SER A 112 6.39 5.76 -6.05
CA SER A 112 6.59 4.38 -6.46
C SER A 112 7.97 4.20 -7.05
N LEU A 113 8.50 2.99 -6.91
CA LEU A 113 9.75 2.58 -7.51
C LEU A 113 9.49 1.28 -8.29
N PRO A 114 10.03 1.16 -9.53
CA PRO A 114 10.16 -0.12 -10.18
C PRO A 114 10.97 -1.04 -9.29
N TYR A 115 10.66 -2.34 -9.31
CA TYR A 115 11.33 -3.32 -8.46
C TYR A 115 12.86 -3.16 -8.58
N ARG A 116 13.46 -3.16 -9.79
CA ARG A 116 14.92 -2.98 -10.00
C ARG A 116 15.52 -1.72 -9.36
N ALA A 117 14.78 -0.62 -9.25
CA ALA A 117 15.26 0.57 -8.57
C ALA A 117 15.36 0.37 -7.05
N LEU A 118 14.45 -0.43 -6.47
CA LEU A 118 14.54 -0.88 -5.08
C LEU A 118 15.75 -1.79 -4.84
N PHE A 119 16.16 -2.57 -5.84
CA PHE A 119 17.32 -3.48 -5.79
C PHE A 119 18.62 -2.83 -6.29
N SER A 120 18.65 -1.52 -6.55
CA SER A 120 19.90 -0.82 -6.94
C SER A 120 20.90 -0.68 -5.78
N GLN A 121 20.42 -0.88 -4.55
CA GLN A 121 21.22 -1.01 -3.33
C GLN A 121 21.09 -2.46 -2.82
N GLN A 122 22.16 -3.02 -2.24
CA GLN A 122 22.22 -4.42 -1.84
C GLN A 122 21.04 -4.80 -0.94
N LEU A 123 20.19 -5.68 -1.45
CA LEU A 123 18.90 -5.96 -0.85
C LEU A 123 19.04 -6.98 0.28
N ARG A 124 18.62 -6.58 1.48
CA ARG A 124 18.49 -7.51 2.61
C ARG A 124 17.31 -8.46 2.37
N PRO A 125 17.44 -9.76 2.74
CA PRO A 125 16.37 -10.75 2.63
C PRO A 125 15.00 -10.27 3.13
N ASP A 126 14.96 -9.55 4.26
CA ASP A 126 13.73 -9.01 4.86
C ASP A 126 12.96 -8.05 3.93
N THR A 127 13.67 -7.26 3.11
CA THR A 127 13.04 -6.31 2.18
C THR A 127 12.40 -7.05 1.01
N ALA A 128 13.06 -8.10 0.54
CA ALA A 128 12.60 -8.99 -0.51
C ALA A 128 11.29 -9.69 -0.11
N GLY A 129 11.25 -10.24 1.09
CA GLY A 129 10.06 -10.87 1.67
C GLY A 129 8.86 -9.93 1.67
N ARG A 130 9.06 -8.69 2.16
CA ARG A 130 7.99 -7.69 2.20
C ARG A 130 7.45 -7.26 0.83
N LEU A 131 8.28 -7.30 -0.22
CA LEU A 131 7.81 -7.03 -1.60
C LEU A 131 6.95 -8.19 -2.11
N VAL A 132 7.36 -9.42 -1.83
CA VAL A 132 6.60 -10.62 -2.14
C VAL A 132 5.25 -10.63 -1.42
N ASP A 133 5.24 -10.28 -0.13
CA ASP A 133 4.00 -10.18 0.65
C ASP A 133 3.06 -9.14 0.05
N ALA A 134 3.57 -7.95 -0.29
CA ALA A 134 2.79 -6.89 -0.93
C ALA A 134 2.17 -7.35 -2.27
N LEU A 135 2.93 -8.08 -3.08
CA LEU A 135 2.42 -8.65 -4.34
C LEU A 135 1.37 -9.74 -4.10
N ALA A 136 1.53 -10.56 -3.05
CA ALA A 136 0.50 -11.53 -2.65
C ALA A 136 -0.81 -10.84 -2.24
N VAL A 137 -0.75 -9.70 -1.53
CA VAL A 137 -1.94 -8.86 -1.24
C VAL A 137 -2.66 -8.53 -2.53
N LEU A 138 -1.92 -7.94 -3.49
CA LEU A 138 -2.46 -7.46 -4.75
C LEU A 138 -3.10 -8.60 -5.52
N LEU A 139 -2.41 -9.75 -5.63
CA LEU A 139 -2.90 -10.92 -6.35
C LEU A 139 -4.19 -11.49 -5.75
N VAL A 140 -4.28 -11.59 -4.41
CA VAL A 140 -5.52 -12.02 -3.75
C VAL A 140 -6.66 -11.04 -4.03
N ARG A 141 -6.42 -9.72 -3.96
CA ARG A 141 -7.44 -8.70 -4.25
C ARG A 141 -7.95 -8.81 -5.68
N LEU A 142 -7.05 -8.97 -6.65
CA LEU A 142 -7.39 -9.20 -8.05
C LEU A 142 -8.27 -10.45 -8.21
N HIS A 143 -7.87 -11.57 -7.60
CA HIS A 143 -8.59 -12.82 -7.70
C HIS A 143 -9.96 -12.79 -7.01
N ILE A 144 -10.11 -12.08 -5.89
CA ILE A 144 -11.40 -11.85 -5.22
C ILE A 144 -12.33 -11.04 -6.12
N ALA A 145 -11.81 -10.04 -6.83
CA ALA A 145 -12.56 -9.26 -7.81
C ALA A 145 -12.90 -10.06 -9.09
N GLY A 146 -12.42 -11.29 -9.23
CA GLY A 146 -12.63 -12.12 -10.41
C GLY A 146 -11.69 -11.80 -11.57
N PHE A 147 -10.57 -11.10 -11.32
CA PHE A 147 -9.60 -10.70 -12.33
C PHE A 147 -8.45 -11.69 -12.41
N PHE A 148 -8.32 -12.36 -13.55
CA PHE A 148 -7.15 -13.16 -13.93
C PHE A 148 -6.11 -12.22 -14.55
N TRP A 149 -4.87 -12.24 -14.06
CA TRP A 149 -3.82 -11.31 -14.48
C TRP A 149 -3.10 -11.82 -15.74
N GLY A 150 -2.64 -13.07 -15.75
CA GLY A 150 -1.99 -13.68 -16.90
C GLY A 150 -0.54 -13.25 -17.17
N ASP A 151 -0.01 -12.26 -16.46
CA ASP A 151 1.41 -11.87 -16.54
C ASP A 151 1.94 -11.32 -15.19
N VAL A 152 1.71 -12.09 -14.12
CA VAL A 152 2.15 -11.72 -12.76
C VAL A 152 3.68 -11.68 -12.72
N SER A 153 4.25 -10.52 -12.40
CA SER A 153 5.70 -10.31 -12.31
C SER A 153 6.03 -9.08 -11.44
N LEU A 154 7.28 -8.99 -10.96
CA LEU A 154 7.78 -7.79 -10.30
C LEU A 154 7.93 -6.64 -11.31
N SER A 155 8.23 -6.92 -12.58
CA SER A 155 8.34 -5.89 -13.63
C SER A 155 7.00 -5.20 -13.93
N ASN A 156 5.88 -5.93 -13.85
CA ASN A 156 4.53 -5.39 -14.05
C ASN A 156 3.90 -4.84 -12.76
N THR A 157 4.69 -4.72 -11.69
CA THR A 157 4.25 -4.23 -10.39
C THR A 157 5.05 -3.01 -9.97
N LEU A 158 4.36 -1.95 -9.55
CA LEU A 158 4.98 -0.82 -8.86
C LEU A 158 4.83 -0.96 -7.36
N PHE A 159 5.90 -0.64 -6.64
CA PHE A 159 5.92 -0.71 -5.19
C PHE A 159 6.06 0.69 -4.60
N ARG A 160 5.20 1.01 -3.64
CA ARG A 160 5.31 2.22 -2.81
C ARG A 160 5.75 1.81 -1.41
N ARG A 161 6.74 2.51 -0.86
CA ARG A 161 7.13 2.34 0.55
C ARG A 161 6.00 2.83 1.44
N ASP A 162 5.67 2.07 2.47
CA ASP A 162 4.53 2.40 3.33
C ASP A 162 4.84 2.10 4.80
N ALA A 163 5.19 3.12 5.60
CA ALA A 163 5.40 3.01 7.06
C ALA A 163 6.13 1.75 7.58
N GLY A 164 7.16 1.26 6.87
CA GLY A 164 7.87 0.03 7.25
C GLY A 164 7.31 -1.27 6.65
N ALA A 165 6.42 -1.17 5.65
CA ALA A 165 5.91 -2.19 4.73
C ALA A 165 6.00 -1.70 3.25
N PHE A 166 5.38 -2.44 2.32
CA PHE A 166 5.24 -2.05 0.91
C PHE A 166 3.79 -2.24 0.44
N ALA A 167 3.34 -1.39 -0.46
CA ALA A 167 2.08 -1.55 -1.19
C ALA A 167 2.38 -1.80 -2.68
N ALA A 168 1.73 -2.80 -3.26
CA ALA A 168 1.89 -3.19 -4.65
C ALA A 168 0.74 -2.66 -5.52
N TYR A 169 1.07 -2.18 -6.72
CA TYR A 169 0.13 -1.63 -7.69
C TYR A 169 0.33 -2.30 -9.05
N LEU A 170 -0.78 -2.73 -9.65
CA LEU A 170 -0.83 -3.28 -11.00
C LEU A 170 -0.52 -2.18 -12.03
N VAL A 171 0.46 -2.41 -12.90
CA VAL A 171 0.80 -1.47 -13.98
C VAL A 171 0.24 -1.91 -15.32
N ASP A 172 0.41 -3.19 -15.63
CA ASP A 172 0.06 -3.75 -16.92
C ASP A 172 -1.10 -4.74 -16.77
N ALA A 173 -2.24 -4.37 -17.36
CA ALA A 173 -3.47 -5.17 -17.36
C ALA A 173 -3.78 -5.77 -18.74
N GLU A 174 -2.85 -5.69 -19.69
CA GLU A 174 -3.03 -6.06 -21.10
C GLU A 174 -3.44 -7.53 -21.29
N THR A 175 -2.84 -8.45 -20.54
CA THR A 175 -3.14 -9.89 -20.59
C THR A 175 -4.34 -10.29 -19.73
N GLY A 176 -4.86 -9.33 -18.94
CA GLY A 176 -5.83 -9.58 -17.90
C GLY A 176 -7.25 -9.80 -18.40
N LYS A 177 -8.03 -10.59 -17.66
CA LYS A 177 -9.45 -10.85 -17.95
C LYS A 177 -10.27 -10.83 -16.68
N LEU A 178 -11.38 -10.10 -16.71
CA LEU A 178 -12.35 -10.03 -15.62
C LEU A 178 -13.49 -11.02 -15.85
N TYR A 179 -13.77 -11.85 -14.86
CA TYR A 179 -14.85 -12.84 -14.90
C TYR A 179 -15.90 -12.51 -13.84
N SER A 180 -17.13 -12.21 -14.29
CA SER A 180 -18.25 -11.85 -13.41
C SER A 180 -18.67 -12.98 -12.45
N GLY A 181 -18.43 -14.24 -12.81
CA GLY A 181 -18.66 -15.41 -11.95
C GLY A 181 -17.54 -15.68 -10.94
N GLY A 182 -16.52 -14.81 -10.88
CA GLY A 182 -15.29 -15.06 -10.13
C GLY A 182 -14.33 -16.00 -10.88
N LEU A 183 -13.13 -16.16 -10.32
CA LEU A 183 -12.13 -17.07 -10.88
C LEU A 183 -12.33 -18.51 -10.39
N SER A 184 -12.14 -19.45 -11.30
CA SER A 184 -11.98 -20.87 -10.96
C SER A 184 -10.66 -21.11 -10.22
N ASN A 185 -10.58 -22.24 -9.50
CA ASN A 185 -9.32 -22.63 -8.86
C ASN A 185 -8.18 -22.79 -9.86
N GLY A 186 -8.45 -23.37 -11.04
CA GLY A 186 -7.45 -23.57 -12.08
C GLY A 186 -6.87 -22.26 -12.63
N GLN A 187 -7.71 -21.23 -12.80
CA GLN A 187 -7.23 -19.90 -13.22
C GLN A 187 -6.32 -19.26 -12.18
N ARG A 188 -6.68 -19.38 -10.89
CA ARG A 188 -5.87 -18.83 -9.80
C ARG A 188 -4.53 -19.55 -9.67
N GLU A 189 -4.53 -20.89 -9.73
CA GLU A 189 -3.29 -21.67 -9.70
C GLU A 189 -2.40 -21.39 -10.92
N ASN A 190 -2.99 -21.09 -12.08
CA ASN A 190 -2.23 -20.66 -13.25
C ASN A 190 -1.51 -19.32 -13.03
N ASP A 191 -2.18 -18.32 -12.45
CA ASP A 191 -1.53 -17.05 -12.09
C ASP A 191 -0.43 -17.24 -11.04
N LEU A 192 -0.60 -18.17 -10.08
CA LEU A 192 0.44 -18.50 -9.09
C LEU A 192 1.65 -19.19 -9.71
N GLU A 193 1.43 -20.06 -10.69
CA GLU A 193 2.49 -20.71 -11.45
C GLU A 193 3.32 -19.68 -12.23
N ILE A 194 2.63 -18.78 -12.96
CA ILE A 194 3.24 -17.68 -13.70
C ILE A 194 4.04 -16.79 -12.73
N ALA A 195 3.44 -16.39 -11.61
CA ALA A 195 4.09 -15.56 -10.60
C ALA A 195 5.39 -16.21 -10.10
N ARG A 196 5.34 -17.49 -9.72
CA ARG A 196 6.51 -18.20 -9.20
C ARG A 196 7.66 -18.20 -10.20
N VAL A 197 7.38 -18.56 -11.47
CA VAL A 197 8.41 -18.66 -12.52
C VAL A 197 8.99 -17.29 -12.86
N ASN A 198 8.12 -16.29 -13.09
CA ASN A 198 8.56 -14.95 -13.47
C ASN A 198 9.37 -14.27 -12.36
N ILE A 199 8.89 -14.32 -11.12
CA ILE A 199 9.55 -13.69 -9.97
C ILE A 199 10.89 -14.36 -9.69
N ALA A 200 10.97 -15.70 -9.75
CA ALA A 200 12.24 -16.41 -9.60
C ALA A 200 13.26 -15.95 -10.65
N GLY A 201 12.85 -15.87 -11.92
CA GLY A 201 13.72 -15.39 -13.00
C GLY A 201 14.19 -13.94 -12.79
N GLU A 202 13.29 -13.04 -12.40
CA GLU A 202 13.62 -11.64 -12.14
C GLU A 202 14.56 -11.46 -10.94
N LEU A 203 14.45 -12.31 -9.92
CA LEU A 203 15.36 -12.31 -8.77
C LEU A 203 16.73 -12.92 -9.12
N MET A 204 16.78 -13.99 -9.92
CA MET A 204 18.03 -14.58 -10.42
C MET A 204 18.80 -13.59 -11.30
N ASP A 205 18.10 -12.82 -12.14
CA ASP A 205 18.69 -11.73 -12.92
C ASP A 205 19.38 -10.68 -12.04
N LEU A 206 18.80 -10.39 -10.87
CA LEU A 206 19.35 -9.44 -9.92
C LEU A 206 20.56 -10.02 -9.18
N GLU A 207 20.49 -11.29 -8.79
CA GLU A 207 21.58 -12.06 -8.19
C GLU A 207 22.79 -12.10 -9.13
N ALA A 208 22.59 -12.49 -10.39
CA ALA A 208 23.64 -12.49 -11.42
C ALA A 208 24.24 -11.10 -11.68
N GLY A 209 23.46 -10.05 -11.42
CA GLY A 209 23.89 -8.65 -11.50
C GLY A 209 24.66 -8.15 -10.27
N GLY A 210 24.88 -8.97 -9.24
CA GLY A 210 25.53 -8.58 -7.98
C GLY A 210 24.73 -7.56 -7.17
N ARG A 211 23.41 -7.55 -7.32
CA ARG A 211 22.50 -6.57 -6.69
C ARG A 211 21.74 -7.11 -5.48
N VAL A 212 22.04 -8.33 -5.08
CA VAL A 212 21.37 -9.05 -4.01
C VAL A 212 22.42 -9.51 -2.99
N ASP A 213 22.00 -9.63 -1.74
CA ASP A 213 22.80 -10.26 -0.69
C ASP A 213 23.01 -11.76 -1.00
N ASP A 214 24.19 -12.30 -0.70
CA ASP A 214 24.55 -13.70 -0.97
C ASP A 214 23.67 -14.69 -0.19
N ASP A 215 23.04 -14.23 0.90
CA ASP A 215 22.11 -15.01 1.71
C ASP A 215 20.68 -15.10 1.12
N LEU A 216 20.38 -14.40 0.02
CA LEU A 216 19.06 -14.44 -0.62
C LEU A 216 18.94 -15.66 -1.54
N ASP A 217 17.87 -16.45 -1.36
CA ASP A 217 17.52 -17.54 -2.26
C ASP A 217 16.32 -17.12 -3.15
N PRO A 218 16.53 -16.87 -4.46
CA PRO A 218 15.46 -16.47 -5.39
C PRO A 218 14.30 -17.46 -5.46
N ILE A 219 14.59 -18.75 -5.40
CA ILE A 219 13.58 -19.81 -5.52
C ILE A 219 12.74 -19.84 -4.26
N LYS A 220 13.38 -19.90 -3.09
CA LYS A 220 12.68 -19.91 -1.81
C LYS A 220 11.82 -18.66 -1.61
N LEU A 221 12.30 -17.50 -2.04
CA LEU A 221 11.53 -16.26 -1.97
C LEU A 221 10.34 -16.28 -2.93
N SER A 222 10.52 -16.80 -4.15
CA SER A 222 9.41 -16.99 -5.10
C SER A 222 8.37 -17.99 -4.60
N ASP A 223 8.77 -19.07 -3.93
CA ASP A 223 7.84 -20.01 -3.28
C ASP A 223 7.06 -19.35 -2.13
N GLY A 224 7.71 -18.38 -1.46
CA GLY A 224 7.10 -17.52 -0.46
C GLY A 224 5.83 -16.84 -0.95
N ILE A 225 5.75 -16.41 -2.21
CA ILE A 225 4.54 -15.75 -2.74
C ILE A 225 3.35 -16.68 -2.75
N VAL A 226 3.56 -17.95 -3.12
CA VAL A 226 2.49 -18.95 -3.22
C VAL A 226 1.99 -19.28 -1.81
N ALA A 227 2.89 -19.39 -0.84
CA ALA A 227 2.56 -19.63 0.55
C ALA A 227 1.79 -18.46 1.18
N ALA A 228 2.26 -17.21 0.96
CA ALA A 228 1.61 -15.99 1.42
C ALA A 228 0.21 -15.84 0.81
N TYR A 229 0.10 -16.01 -0.52
CA TYR A 229 -1.18 -15.97 -1.23
C TYR A 229 -2.16 -17.01 -0.70
N ARG A 230 -1.74 -18.29 -0.54
CA ARG A 230 -2.65 -19.36 -0.11
C ARG A 230 -3.14 -19.15 1.32
N SER A 231 -2.25 -18.70 2.21
CA SER A 231 -2.59 -18.32 3.58
C SER A 231 -3.62 -17.20 3.59
N LEU A 232 -3.34 -16.11 2.87
CA LEU A 232 -4.25 -14.97 2.80
C LEU A 232 -5.59 -15.33 2.15
N TRP A 233 -5.57 -16.06 1.03
CA TRP A 233 -6.79 -16.50 0.35
C TRP A 233 -7.69 -17.30 1.29
N THR A 234 -7.11 -18.22 2.06
CA THR A 234 -7.84 -19.03 3.03
C THR A 234 -8.44 -18.15 4.12
N GLU A 235 -7.67 -17.21 4.67
CA GLU A 235 -8.14 -16.29 5.71
C GLU A 235 -9.18 -15.29 5.21
N LEU A 236 -9.20 -14.92 3.93
CA LEU A 236 -10.18 -13.97 3.37
C LEU A 236 -11.44 -14.64 2.83
N THR A 237 -11.30 -15.82 2.21
CA THR A 237 -12.44 -16.53 1.58
C THR A 237 -13.02 -17.64 2.45
N GLY A 238 -12.29 -18.07 3.47
CA GLY A 238 -12.76 -19.04 4.46
C GLY A 238 -14.01 -18.52 5.17
N SER A 239 -15.10 -19.28 5.08
CA SER A 239 -16.30 -19.00 5.87
C SER A 239 -16.16 -19.68 7.23
N GLU A 240 -15.69 -18.94 8.23
CA GLU A 240 -15.83 -19.38 9.60
C GLU A 240 -17.16 -18.90 10.16
N ILE A 241 -17.97 -19.85 10.64
CA ILE A 241 -19.28 -19.57 11.23
C ILE A 241 -19.19 -19.88 12.72
N PHE A 242 -19.33 -18.85 13.54
CA PHE A 242 -19.22 -18.97 14.99
C PHE A 242 -20.54 -18.67 15.68
N SER A 243 -20.68 -19.15 16.92
CA SER A 243 -21.76 -18.70 17.78
C SER A 243 -21.58 -17.22 18.12
N SER A 244 -22.67 -16.48 18.30
CA SER A 244 -22.65 -15.07 18.74
C SER A 244 -21.96 -14.85 20.10
N SER A 245 -21.74 -15.91 20.90
CA SER A 245 -20.97 -15.91 22.14
C SER A 245 -19.45 -16.02 21.93
N GLU A 246 -18.97 -16.44 20.75
CA GLU A 246 -17.55 -16.64 20.42
C GLU A 246 -16.93 -15.41 19.74
N ARG A 247 -17.32 -14.20 20.16
CA ARG A 247 -16.81 -12.94 19.58
C ARG A 247 -15.28 -12.80 19.65
N TRP A 248 -14.62 -13.53 20.54
CA TRP A 248 -13.16 -13.56 20.65
C TRP A 248 -12.47 -14.12 19.40
N ARG A 249 -13.11 -15.03 18.65
CA ARG A 249 -12.57 -15.59 17.39
C ARG A 249 -12.46 -14.55 16.27
N ILE A 250 -13.24 -13.48 16.37
CA ILE A 250 -13.16 -12.34 15.45
C ILE A 250 -11.80 -11.66 15.60
N ASN A 251 -11.41 -11.38 16.85
CA ASN A 251 -10.11 -10.77 17.15
C ASN A 251 -8.97 -11.70 16.77
N GLU A 252 -9.08 -13.01 17.05
CA GLU A 252 -8.05 -13.98 16.64
C GLU A 252 -7.83 -13.99 15.13
N ARG A 253 -8.91 -13.94 14.34
CA ARG A 253 -8.80 -13.85 12.87
C ARG A 253 -8.20 -12.52 12.40
N VAL A 254 -8.57 -11.41 13.04
CA VAL A 254 -7.95 -10.10 12.78
C VAL A 254 -6.45 -10.14 13.11
N ASP A 255 -6.07 -10.75 14.23
CA ASP A 255 -4.68 -10.86 14.66
C ASP A 255 -3.87 -11.76 13.73
N ARG A 256 -4.45 -12.85 13.21
CA ARG A 256 -3.80 -13.68 12.17
C ARG A 256 -3.56 -12.90 10.89
N LEU A 257 -4.52 -12.11 10.42
CA LEU A 257 -4.37 -11.25 9.24
C LEU A 257 -3.30 -10.16 9.46
N ASN A 258 -3.29 -9.53 10.64
CA ASN A 258 -2.25 -8.56 11.00
C ASN A 258 -0.85 -9.21 11.11
N ALA A 259 -0.77 -10.42 11.66
CA ALA A 259 0.49 -11.18 11.77
C ALA A 259 1.05 -11.56 10.39
N LEU A 260 0.17 -11.69 9.40
CA LEU A 260 0.52 -11.87 8.00
C LEU A 260 0.89 -10.54 7.30
N GLY A 261 0.84 -9.40 8.00
CA GLY A 261 1.24 -8.08 7.49
C GLY A 261 0.12 -7.30 6.81
N PHE A 262 -1.14 -7.69 7.02
CA PHE A 262 -2.29 -7.11 6.34
C PHE A 262 -3.17 -6.29 7.30
N ASP A 263 -3.57 -5.09 6.86
CA ASP A 263 -4.54 -4.25 7.58
C ASP A 263 -5.97 -4.52 7.10
N ILE A 264 -6.94 -4.44 8.01
CA ILE A 264 -8.36 -4.72 7.73
C ILE A 264 -9.17 -3.43 7.87
N GLU A 265 -9.78 -3.01 6.77
CA GLU A 265 -10.63 -1.82 6.73
C GLU A 265 -12.01 -2.06 7.33
N GLU A 266 -12.65 -3.17 6.98
CA GLU A 266 -14.02 -3.46 7.43
C GLU A 266 -14.22 -4.97 7.66
N LEU A 267 -15.08 -5.31 8.61
CA LEU A 267 -15.59 -6.65 8.83
C LEU A 267 -17.09 -6.67 8.53
N ALA A 268 -17.48 -7.23 7.38
CA ALA A 268 -18.89 -7.43 7.08
C ALA A 268 -19.42 -8.59 7.92
N ILE A 269 -20.32 -8.29 8.87
CA ILE A 269 -20.96 -9.28 9.74
C ILE A 269 -22.36 -9.59 9.21
N LYS A 270 -22.61 -10.84 8.84
CA LYS A 270 -23.95 -11.35 8.51
C LYS A 270 -24.40 -12.33 9.58
N THR A 271 -25.56 -12.06 10.17
CA THR A 271 -26.18 -12.95 11.15
C THR A 271 -27.27 -13.78 10.49
N ASP A 272 -27.42 -15.04 10.90
CA ASP A 272 -28.54 -15.87 10.44
C ASP A 272 -29.89 -15.36 10.97
N GLU A 273 -31.00 -15.90 10.43
CA GLU A 273 -32.38 -15.51 10.79
C GLU A 273 -32.69 -15.70 12.30
N THR A 274 -31.86 -16.48 13.00
CA THR A 274 -32.01 -16.76 14.44
C THR A 274 -31.10 -15.92 15.33
N GLY A 275 -30.22 -15.08 14.77
CA GLY A 275 -29.26 -14.28 15.55
C GLY A 275 -28.07 -15.09 16.10
N SER A 276 -28.01 -16.39 15.84
CA SER A 276 -27.16 -17.35 16.55
C SER A 276 -25.78 -17.48 15.93
N ARG A 277 -25.70 -17.36 14.61
CA ARG A 277 -24.47 -17.58 13.84
C ARG A 277 -24.02 -16.32 13.14
N VAL A 278 -22.73 -16.04 13.23
CA VAL A 278 -22.09 -14.84 12.67
C VAL A 278 -21.14 -15.27 11.55
N LYS A 279 -21.37 -14.77 10.33
CA LYS A 279 -20.44 -14.90 9.18
C LYS A 279 -19.69 -13.59 9.01
N ILE A 280 -18.37 -13.68 8.88
CA ILE A 280 -17.48 -12.53 8.82
C ILE A 280 -16.68 -12.57 7.53
N GLN A 281 -16.66 -11.44 6.83
CA GLN A 281 -15.86 -11.26 5.62
C GLN A 281 -14.95 -10.03 5.80
N PRO A 282 -13.64 -10.23 5.96
CA PRO A 282 -12.69 -9.14 6.07
C PRO A 282 -12.42 -8.46 4.72
N LYS A 283 -12.30 -7.13 4.75
CA LYS A 283 -11.82 -6.31 3.63
C LYS A 283 -10.39 -5.85 3.93
N VAL A 284 -9.41 -6.39 3.20
CA VAL A 284 -7.99 -6.05 3.38
C VAL A 284 -7.63 -4.80 2.59
N VAL A 285 -6.84 -3.93 3.21
CA VAL A 285 -6.32 -2.69 2.63
C VAL A 285 -4.79 -2.65 2.63
N ASP A 286 -4.25 -1.66 1.93
CA ASP A 286 -2.82 -1.38 1.93
C ASP A 286 -2.34 -1.11 3.37
N ALA A 287 -1.08 -1.42 3.66
CA ALA A 287 -0.43 -0.93 4.87
C ALA A 287 -0.54 0.59 4.96
N GLY A 288 -0.63 1.16 6.17
CA GLY A 288 -0.69 2.62 6.33
C GLY A 288 -2.02 3.26 5.87
N HIS A 289 -3.01 2.45 5.47
CA HIS A 289 -4.31 2.93 5.00
C HIS A 289 -5.04 3.69 6.10
N HIS A 290 -5.02 3.15 7.32
CA HIS A 290 -5.70 3.77 8.45
C HIS A 290 -5.03 5.07 8.84
N GLN A 291 -3.70 5.15 8.86
CA GLN A 291 -2.99 6.40 9.10
C GLN A 291 -3.36 7.46 8.07
N ARG A 292 -3.35 7.12 6.77
CA ARG A 292 -3.72 8.07 5.69
C ARG A 292 -5.17 8.51 5.76
N ARG A 293 -6.10 7.59 6.01
CA ARG A 293 -7.53 7.89 6.15
C ARG A 293 -7.76 8.79 7.37
N LEU A 294 -7.20 8.46 8.53
CA LEU A 294 -7.33 9.26 9.74
C LEU A 294 -6.73 10.66 9.56
N LEU A 295 -5.51 10.75 9.02
CA LEU A 295 -4.84 12.03 8.78
C LEU A 295 -5.65 12.92 7.83
N ARG A 296 -6.19 12.35 6.74
CA ARG A 296 -7.05 13.08 5.79
C ARG A 296 -8.34 13.59 6.46
N LEU A 297 -8.99 12.75 7.26
CA LEU A 297 -10.29 13.06 7.87
C LEU A 297 -10.20 13.98 9.08
N THR A 298 -9.09 13.91 9.84
CA THR A 298 -9.00 14.52 11.18
C THR A 298 -7.77 15.40 11.39
N GLY A 299 -6.73 15.27 10.55
CA GLY A 299 -5.44 15.90 10.74
C GLY A 299 -4.56 15.25 11.81
N LEU A 300 -4.99 14.15 12.43
CA LEU A 300 -4.19 13.41 13.41
C LEU A 300 -3.16 12.52 12.70
N ASP A 301 -1.87 12.73 13.00
CA ASP A 301 -0.80 11.84 12.59
C ASP A 301 -0.49 10.85 13.72
N THR A 302 -0.67 9.57 13.46
CA THR A 302 -0.62 8.49 14.47
C THR A 302 -0.06 7.22 13.84
N GLY A 303 0.48 6.31 14.65
CA GLY A 303 0.86 4.98 14.14
C GLY A 303 -0.34 4.18 13.63
N GLU A 304 -0.12 3.23 12.71
CA GLU A 304 -1.21 2.50 12.03
C GLU A 304 -2.21 1.83 12.99
N ASN A 305 -1.70 1.18 14.04
CA ASN A 305 -2.55 0.55 15.06
C ASN A 305 -3.37 1.56 15.88
N GLN A 306 -2.83 2.75 16.12
CA GLN A 306 -3.57 3.84 16.76
C GLN A 306 -4.65 4.33 15.79
N ALA A 307 -4.27 4.60 14.54
CA ALA A 307 -5.15 5.11 13.51
C ALA A 307 -6.37 4.20 13.30
N ARG A 308 -6.14 2.88 13.20
CA ARG A 308 -7.19 1.86 13.08
C ARG A 308 -8.17 1.90 14.24
N ARG A 309 -7.69 1.97 15.49
CA ARG A 309 -8.59 2.02 16.65
C ARG A 309 -9.41 3.31 16.70
N LEU A 310 -8.80 4.44 16.36
CA LEU A 310 -9.48 5.74 16.32
C LEU A 310 -10.55 5.76 15.21
N LEU A 311 -10.24 5.24 14.01
CA LEU A 311 -11.20 5.09 12.92
C LEU A 311 -12.34 4.14 13.26
N ASN A 312 -12.09 3.05 13.99
CA ASN A 312 -13.18 2.16 14.43
C ASN A 312 -14.15 2.87 15.40
N ASP A 313 -13.64 3.71 16.30
CA ASP A 313 -14.48 4.51 17.19
C ASP A 313 -15.23 5.62 16.43
N LEU A 314 -14.58 6.23 15.43
CA LEU A 314 -15.18 7.17 14.47
C LEU A 314 -16.37 6.54 13.74
N ASP A 315 -16.15 5.38 13.13
CA ASP A 315 -17.15 4.68 12.31
C ASP A 315 -18.32 4.21 13.19
N SER A 316 -18.03 3.76 14.43
CA SER A 316 -19.06 3.43 15.44
C SER A 316 -19.90 4.65 15.85
N TYR A 317 -19.26 5.81 16.01
CA TYR A 317 -19.97 7.07 16.27
C TYR A 317 -20.88 7.45 15.09
N GLY A 318 -20.37 7.34 13.86
CA GLY A 318 -21.15 7.60 12.65
C GLY A 318 -22.35 6.67 12.50
N ALA A 319 -22.20 5.37 12.79
CA ALA A 319 -23.32 4.43 12.76
C ALA A 319 -24.40 4.75 13.81
N THR A 320 -24.03 5.32 14.96
CA THR A 320 -24.94 5.59 16.09
C THR A 320 -25.62 6.96 15.98
N PHE A 321 -24.87 7.99 15.55
CA PHE A 321 -25.29 9.39 15.58
C PHE A 321 -25.39 10.02 14.19
N GLY A 322 -24.87 9.35 13.16
CA GLY A 322 -24.87 9.84 11.79
C GLY A 322 -26.29 10.00 11.25
N LYS A 323 -26.57 11.16 10.68
CA LYS A 323 -27.78 11.37 9.88
C LYS A 323 -27.52 10.83 8.48
N SER A 324 -28.54 10.28 7.81
CA SER A 324 -28.43 9.62 6.49
C SER A 324 -27.89 10.47 5.31
N ASN A 325 -27.45 11.71 5.56
CA ASN A 325 -26.96 12.67 4.55
C ASN A 325 -25.67 13.40 4.96
N MET A 326 -24.97 12.95 6.01
CA MET A 326 -23.69 13.55 6.40
C MET A 326 -22.53 12.93 5.64
N ASP A 327 -21.67 13.78 5.09
CA ASP A 327 -20.40 13.37 4.50
C ASP A 327 -19.42 12.86 5.58
N GLU A 328 -18.54 11.94 5.19
CA GLU A 328 -17.57 11.26 6.06
C GLU A 328 -16.64 12.27 6.76
N GLU A 329 -16.15 13.28 6.04
CA GLU A 329 -15.32 14.35 6.59
C GLU A 329 -16.06 15.15 7.68
N MET A 330 -17.35 15.40 7.49
CA MET A 330 -18.14 16.15 8.46
C MET A 330 -18.43 15.31 9.71
N MET A 331 -18.68 14.00 9.56
CA MET A 331 -18.77 13.08 10.70
C MET A 331 -17.45 13.00 11.45
N ALA A 332 -16.32 12.96 10.73
CA ALA A 332 -15.00 12.91 11.33
C ALA A 332 -14.68 14.15 12.16
N HIS A 333 -15.00 15.33 11.62
CA HIS A 333 -14.87 16.58 12.34
C HIS A 333 -15.76 16.64 13.58
N GLU A 334 -17.02 16.18 13.48
CA GLU A 334 -17.93 16.17 14.62
C GLU A 334 -17.44 15.22 15.74
N TRP A 335 -17.00 14.00 15.38
CA TRP A 335 -16.42 13.06 16.34
C TRP A 335 -15.17 13.63 17.01
N LEU A 336 -14.30 14.30 16.25
CA LEU A 336 -13.10 14.93 16.80
C LEU A 336 -13.46 15.95 17.89
N ILE A 337 -14.45 16.80 17.65
CA ILE A 337 -14.89 17.85 18.59
C ILE A 337 -15.67 17.28 19.78
N ARG A 338 -16.51 16.26 19.56
CA ARG A 338 -17.46 15.77 20.57
C ARG A 338 -16.96 14.60 21.40
N VAL A 339 -16.01 13.82 20.88
CA VAL A 339 -15.53 12.60 21.53
C VAL A 339 -14.04 12.71 21.83
N PHE A 340 -13.22 12.97 20.81
CA PHE A 340 -11.77 12.98 20.96
C PHE A 340 -11.27 14.16 21.82
N GLU A 341 -11.58 15.40 21.44
CA GLU A 341 -11.12 16.59 22.14
C GLU A 341 -11.57 16.66 23.61
N PRO A 342 -12.82 16.33 23.99
CA PRO A 342 -13.25 16.36 25.39
C PRO A 342 -12.48 15.36 26.26
N VAL A 343 -12.16 14.17 25.74
CA VAL A 343 -11.31 13.20 26.44
C VAL A 343 -9.93 13.79 26.68
N VAL A 344 -9.28 14.32 25.64
CA VAL A 344 -7.94 14.92 25.74
C VAL A 344 -7.93 16.12 26.69
N LYS A 345 -8.97 16.96 26.64
CA LYS A 345 -9.11 18.15 27.52
C LYS A 345 -9.35 17.77 28.99
N SER A 346 -9.98 16.63 29.24
CA SER A 346 -10.28 16.12 30.58
C SER A 346 -9.06 15.54 31.31
N ILE A 347 -7.95 15.30 30.61
CA ILE A 347 -6.69 14.88 31.22
C ILE A 347 -6.18 15.99 32.15
N PRO A 348 -5.90 15.70 33.44
CA PRO A 348 -5.34 16.66 34.38
C PRO A 348 -4.06 17.33 33.86
N ARG A 349 -3.86 18.62 34.18
CA ARG A 349 -2.74 19.42 33.66
C ARG A 349 -1.38 18.81 33.98
N ASP A 350 -1.25 18.16 35.14
CA ASP A 350 -0.06 17.45 35.61
C ASP A 350 0.25 16.17 34.82
N LEU A 351 -0.70 15.65 34.03
CA LEU A 351 -0.55 14.41 33.25
C LEU A 351 -0.52 14.63 31.73
N LYS A 352 -0.80 15.85 31.24
CA LYS A 352 -0.89 16.17 29.80
C LYS A 352 0.41 15.99 29.01
N GLY A 353 1.56 15.98 29.67
CA GLY A 353 2.88 15.78 29.03
C GLY A 353 3.39 14.34 29.05
N LYS A 354 2.63 13.40 29.61
CA LYS A 354 3.05 12.00 29.75
C LYS A 354 2.96 11.19 28.46
N LEU A 355 2.05 11.56 27.58
CA LEU A 355 1.69 10.85 26.35
C LEU A 355 1.15 11.81 25.31
N GLU A 356 1.33 11.47 24.04
CA GLU A 356 0.64 12.17 22.97
C GLU A 356 -0.89 11.95 23.04
N PRO A 357 -1.71 12.95 22.66
CA PRO A 357 -3.17 12.87 22.77
C PRO A 357 -3.79 11.64 22.10
N ALA A 358 -3.30 11.26 20.93
CA ALA A 358 -3.78 10.09 20.20
C ALA A 358 -3.46 8.79 20.94
N GLU A 359 -2.27 8.68 21.54
CA GLU A 359 -1.87 7.53 22.34
C GLU A 359 -2.71 7.42 23.62
N VAL A 360 -3.04 8.54 24.28
CA VAL A 360 -3.97 8.52 25.42
C VAL A 360 -5.33 7.97 25.02
N PHE A 361 -5.86 8.45 23.90
CA PHE A 361 -7.16 8.00 23.41
C PHE A 361 -7.12 6.51 23.02
N HIS A 362 -6.06 6.08 22.34
CA HIS A 362 -5.81 4.68 22.01
C HIS A 362 -5.83 3.76 23.24
N GLN A 363 -5.05 4.11 24.26
CA GLN A 363 -4.98 3.32 25.51
C GLN A 363 -6.27 3.36 26.31
N LEU A 364 -7.01 4.47 26.28
CA LEU A 364 -8.33 4.55 26.89
C LEU A 364 -9.30 3.56 26.26
N LEU A 365 -9.34 3.47 24.92
CA LEU A 365 -10.21 2.52 24.22
C LEU A 365 -9.84 1.08 24.55
N GLU A 366 -8.54 0.78 24.64
CA GLU A 366 -8.05 -0.53 25.08
C GLU A 366 -8.48 -0.87 26.51
N HIS A 367 -8.32 0.09 27.43
CA HIS A 367 -8.74 -0.08 28.80
C HIS A 367 -10.26 -0.27 28.94
N ARG A 368 -11.06 0.50 28.18
CA ARG A 368 -12.53 0.35 28.10
C ARG A 368 -12.91 -1.08 27.69
N TRP A 369 -12.25 -1.61 26.66
CA TRP A 369 -12.49 -2.96 26.19
C TRP A 369 -12.14 -4.02 27.24
N PHE A 370 -10.98 -3.90 27.89
CA PHE A 370 -10.56 -4.83 28.95
C PHE A 370 -11.55 -4.84 30.12
N LEU A 371 -11.99 -3.66 30.57
CA LEU A 371 -12.99 -3.54 31.62
C LEU A 371 -14.33 -4.15 31.20
N SER A 372 -14.76 -3.91 29.94
CA SER A 372 -16.01 -4.46 29.42
C SER A 372 -16.00 -5.99 29.38
N GLN A 373 -14.86 -6.59 28.98
CA GLN A 373 -14.69 -8.05 29.05
C GLN A 373 -14.74 -8.57 30.49
N LYS A 374 -14.03 -7.93 31.41
CA LYS A 374 -13.96 -8.35 32.81
C LYS A 374 -15.32 -8.27 33.51
N GLU A 375 -16.10 -7.23 33.21
CA GLU A 375 -17.40 -6.97 33.85
C GLU A 375 -18.58 -7.58 33.09
N GLY A 376 -18.37 -8.10 31.87
CA GLY A 376 -19.41 -8.73 31.05
C GLY A 376 -20.53 -7.77 30.61
N ARG A 377 -20.25 -6.46 30.55
CA ARG A 377 -21.20 -5.41 30.16
C ARG A 377 -20.52 -4.31 29.37
N ASP A 378 -21.30 -3.50 28.67
CA ASP A 378 -20.79 -2.30 28.02
C ASP A 378 -20.47 -1.20 29.04
N ILE A 379 -19.36 -0.48 28.82
CA ILE A 379 -18.84 0.52 29.76
C ILE A 379 -18.80 1.90 29.10
N PRO A 380 -19.47 2.92 29.66
CA PRO A 380 -19.43 4.28 29.13
C PRO A 380 -18.00 4.87 29.08
N LEU A 381 -17.72 5.66 28.04
CA LEU A 381 -16.39 6.26 27.85
C LEU A 381 -15.92 7.12 29.04
N SER A 382 -16.83 7.83 29.71
CA SER A 382 -16.53 8.64 30.91
C SER A 382 -16.14 7.80 32.13
N GLU A 383 -16.78 6.63 32.30
CA GLU A 383 -16.43 5.68 33.35
C GLU A 383 -15.03 5.09 33.10
N ALA A 384 -14.78 4.64 31.86
CA ALA A 384 -13.49 4.11 31.45
C ALA A 384 -12.37 5.16 31.58
N LEU A 385 -12.66 6.44 31.27
CA LEU A 385 -11.68 7.53 31.39
C LEU A 385 -11.25 7.75 32.84
N THR A 386 -12.20 7.73 33.77
CA THR A 386 -11.91 7.92 35.20
C THR A 386 -11.04 6.78 35.74
N LYS A 387 -11.37 5.52 35.38
CA LYS A 387 -10.58 4.35 35.73
C LYS A 387 -9.19 4.38 35.09
N TYR A 388 -9.10 4.67 33.79
CA TYR A 388 -7.83 4.78 33.05
C TYR A 388 -6.88 5.82 33.66
N ILE A 389 -7.38 7.02 33.99
CA ILE A 389 -6.56 8.07 34.60
C ILE A 389 -5.97 7.58 35.92
N ASN A 390 -6.79 6.96 36.77
CA ASN A 390 -6.37 6.55 38.10
C ASN A 390 -5.48 5.30 38.10
N ASP A 391 -5.81 4.31 37.29
CA ASP A 391 -5.19 2.99 37.33
C ASP A 391 -3.90 2.97 36.48
N ILE A 392 -3.88 3.69 35.36
CA ILE A 392 -2.79 3.62 34.37
C ILE A 392 -2.03 4.94 34.27
N LEU A 393 -2.70 6.04 33.88
CA LEU A 393 -2.01 7.27 33.49
C LEU A 393 -1.24 7.93 34.64
N ARG A 394 -1.79 7.91 35.86
CA ARG A 394 -1.11 8.44 37.06
C ARG A 394 0.19 7.70 37.39
N HIS A 395 0.23 6.38 37.17
CA HIS A 395 1.36 5.52 37.52
C HIS A 395 2.46 5.47 36.44
N ARG A 396 2.22 6.07 35.26
CA ARG A 396 3.18 6.11 34.15
C ARG A 396 4.29 7.15 34.38
N ARG A 397 5.51 6.87 33.92
CA ARG A 397 6.64 7.83 33.90
C ARG A 397 6.47 8.84 32.76
N ASP A 398 6.98 10.06 32.92
CA ASP A 398 6.86 11.14 31.92
C ASP A 398 7.70 10.84 30.65
N GLU A 399 7.06 10.68 29.48
CA GLU A 399 7.74 10.45 28.20
C GLU A 399 8.60 11.64 27.74
N ALA A 400 8.30 12.87 28.18
CA ALA A 400 9.15 14.04 27.95
C ALA A 400 10.58 13.90 28.52
N THR A 401 10.82 12.92 29.39
CA THR A 401 12.14 12.62 29.97
C THR A 401 12.87 11.48 29.25
N VAL A 402 12.25 10.86 28.24
CA VAL A 402 12.79 9.67 27.53
C VAL A 402 13.23 10.00 26.09
N ILE A 403 12.94 11.21 25.59
CA ILE A 403 13.45 11.68 24.29
C ILE A 403 14.88 12.22 24.47
N ALA A 404 15.83 11.36 24.08
CA ALA A 404 17.28 11.53 23.86
C ALA A 404 18.23 11.05 24.98
N PRO A 405 19.26 10.26 24.61
CA PRO A 405 20.37 10.85 23.87
C PRO A 405 20.22 10.70 22.35
N PRO A 406 20.77 11.65 21.59
CA PRO A 406 20.84 11.54 20.14
C PRO A 406 21.68 10.31 19.78
N THR A 407 21.22 9.48 18.85
CA THR A 407 22.12 8.70 18.00
C THR A 407 22.84 9.67 17.06
N GLY A 408 23.65 10.56 17.64
CA GLY A 408 24.79 11.13 16.97
C GLY A 408 25.80 9.99 16.80
N SER A 409 26.25 9.79 15.57
CA SER A 409 27.38 8.96 15.21
C SER A 409 28.42 8.85 16.35
N VAL A 410 28.50 7.67 16.98
CA VAL A 410 29.68 7.31 17.76
C VAL A 410 30.79 7.09 16.72
N THR A 411 31.52 8.15 16.42
CA THR A 411 32.86 8.01 15.85
C THR A 411 33.74 7.50 16.98
N VAL A 412 34.07 6.22 16.93
CA VAL A 412 35.11 5.65 17.78
C VAL A 412 36.42 6.37 17.44
N PRO A 413 37.18 6.91 18.40
CA PRO A 413 38.51 7.42 18.12
C PRO A 413 39.36 6.26 17.60
N ILE A 414 39.94 6.41 16.41
CA ILE A 414 41.00 5.53 15.95
C ILE A 414 42.21 5.86 16.83
N ASP A 415 42.57 4.94 17.71
CA ASP A 415 43.86 5.00 18.39
C ASP A 415 44.96 4.96 17.31
N VAL A 416 45.66 6.09 17.16
CA VAL A 416 46.89 6.14 16.39
C VAL A 416 47.91 5.33 17.18
N VAL A 417 48.19 4.12 16.71
CA VAL A 417 49.32 3.33 17.19
C VAL A 417 50.59 4.15 16.91
N GLU A 418 51.18 4.72 17.95
CA GLU A 418 52.56 5.18 17.95
C GLU A 418 53.47 3.96 17.74
N ALA A 419 53.73 3.62 16.48
CA ALA A 419 54.91 2.85 16.13
C ALA A 419 56.09 3.81 16.00
N ALA A 420 56.83 3.95 17.08
CA ALA A 420 58.25 4.29 16.99
C ALA A 420 58.92 3.21 16.14
N ASP A 421 59.40 3.58 14.95
CA ASP A 421 60.80 3.37 14.58
C ASP A 421 61.13 4.09 13.26
N GLU A 422 62.23 4.82 13.34
CA GLU A 422 62.87 5.59 12.30
C GLU A 422 63.31 4.71 11.12
N VAL A 423 62.79 4.97 9.92
CA VAL A 423 63.60 4.81 8.70
C VAL A 423 63.29 5.95 7.72
N ASN A 424 64.23 6.88 7.64
CA ASN A 424 64.25 7.98 6.69
C ASN A 424 64.44 7.43 5.26
N TRP A 425 63.41 7.49 4.42
CA TRP A 425 63.46 7.01 3.03
C TRP A 425 64.42 7.82 2.13
N ARG A 426 65.01 8.91 2.62
CA ARG A 426 66.05 9.68 1.92
C ARG A 426 67.46 9.11 2.07
N ASP A 427 67.66 8.05 2.86
CA ASP A 427 68.96 7.41 3.05
C ASP A 427 69.18 6.13 2.22
N ARG A 428 68.41 5.89 1.15
CA ARG A 428 68.71 4.86 0.15
C ARG A 428 68.62 5.40 -1.28
N VAL A 429 69.79 5.80 -1.79
CA VAL A 429 70.14 5.91 -3.21
C VAL A 429 69.97 4.56 -3.90
#